data_AF-A0A2H0WCH7-F1
#
_entry.id   AF-A0A2H0WCH7-F1
#
_cell.length_a   1.000
_cell.length_b   1.000
_cell.length_c   1.000
_cell.angle_alpha   90.00
_cell.angle_beta   90.00
_cell.angle_gamma   90.00
#
_symmetry.space_group_name_H-M   'P 1'
#
loop_
_entity.id
_entity.type
_entity.pdbx_description
1 polymer ?
#
loop_
_entity_poly.entity_id
_entity_poly.type
_entity_poly.pdbx_seq_one_letter_code
_entity_poly.pdbx_strand_id
1 'polypeptide(L)'
;MIFKMELIMSRNFQSSHRLRNALKYTLVCFPLLVSDVAFSQAINFSGSYNHVSNTQHTDPTKPVSTGRSYFTTSTEQLPDGKVKLIVEMWNGELNTPVELYLQVAINDGNGRVKGIPIKTLSPAVADNPTLYYSKREFVLDYQDLNQDLKAVLPANSQHLEIRPGSALFVYGRWTNFNHDWGGIGRGGLFYMPEEPSNNSSRPTLKGKATRSASELDLAYEISNLMAYKYNNVENGQTRGIKVGGQIKSRLEMEGKYQIPLNEADTILQKLFALSKDPKAAAQALGPDWTVQAQTRYMKKDAQGNLILDSRGLPQPDPMVDTYYDSKESLGAQNDVAFRYRWTEQNATGSWNFKPGMGVTTPDGVVSRLEYAVDTTDDKPETIRKFADSMDPLNPFKVLREMVPGSQPSEFLIPSLRLDDTRYKFKFSDKQGLVVEVSLDYVDAISLRNNRKAKFVQLEMDVDHPSTASTNVAKAADAFSQLSGTLDYEMKTFLAGLGSKSFLDGRPVIHTLNDLDSTSEVNKKHEADFRRAQEMILRLRDHSLGQNWLAAPQKNSLAAILLDHVPAAKSSASVRRLESTVRSRRQGGIKIGSLFERAAMKVRCQAIYK
;
A
#
# COMPACT_ATOMS: atom_id res chain seq x y z
N MET A 1 -12.31 65.33 29.07
CA MET A 1 -13.40 64.37 29.33
C MET A 1 -12.83 62.99 29.04
N ILE A 2 -12.27 62.23 29.99
CA ILE A 2 -12.84 61.59 31.20
C ILE A 2 -14.15 60.86 30.81
N PHE A 3 -14.28 59.52 30.81
CA PHE A 3 -13.95 58.57 31.88
C PHE A 3 -13.38 57.22 31.41
N LYS A 4 -12.47 56.73 32.26
CA LYS A 4 -11.92 55.38 32.43
C LYS A 4 -12.73 54.72 33.55
N MET A 5 -13.10 53.44 33.46
CA MET A 5 -13.47 52.71 34.67
C MET A 5 -13.06 51.24 34.59
N GLU A 6 -12.35 50.85 35.63
CA GLU A 6 -11.75 49.55 35.96
C GLU A 6 -12.32 49.15 37.34
N LEU A 7 -12.05 47.90 37.76
CA LEU A 7 -12.20 47.34 39.13
C LEU A 7 -13.64 46.96 39.60
N ILE A 8 -13.89 45.92 40.43
CA ILE A 8 -13.16 44.77 41.00
C ILE A 8 -14.17 43.93 41.83
N MET A 9 -13.97 42.60 41.92
CA MET A 9 -14.31 41.68 43.05
C MET A 9 -15.77 41.58 43.57
N SER A 10 -16.29 40.50 44.19
CA SER A 10 -15.76 39.26 44.79
C SER A 10 -16.94 38.37 45.25
N ARG A 11 -16.67 37.04 45.37
CA ARG A 11 -17.12 36.08 46.44
C ARG A 11 -18.63 35.83 46.59
N ASN A 12 -19.17 34.70 47.05
CA ASN A 12 -18.83 33.32 47.46
C ASN A 12 -20.22 32.63 47.56
N PHE A 13 -20.45 31.32 47.48
CA PHE A 13 -20.38 30.33 48.57
C PHE A 13 -20.92 29.00 47.95
N GLN A 14 -20.12 27.92 47.97
CA GLN A 14 -20.30 26.67 48.74
C GLN A 14 -21.45 25.72 48.30
N SER A 15 -21.11 24.52 47.82
CA SER A 15 -20.90 23.24 48.57
C SER A 15 -22.23 22.48 48.73
N SER A 16 -22.38 21.21 48.32
CA SER A 16 -21.81 19.99 48.87
C SER A 16 -22.41 18.80 48.05
N HIS A 17 -21.65 17.80 47.59
CA HIS A 17 -21.09 16.61 48.26
C HIS A 17 -22.08 15.43 48.46
N ARG A 18 -21.65 14.24 47.98
CA ARG A 18 -21.99 12.86 48.43
C ARG A 18 -23.30 12.23 47.91
N LEU A 19 -23.45 10.92 47.69
CA LEU A 19 -22.62 9.71 47.56
C LEU A 19 -23.56 8.57 47.09
N ARG A 20 -23.05 7.63 46.28
CA ARG A 20 -23.21 6.15 46.32
C ARG A 20 -24.58 5.42 46.24
N ASN A 21 -24.55 4.42 45.33
CA ASN A 21 -24.91 2.99 45.48
C ASN A 21 -26.38 2.50 45.39
N ALA A 22 -26.62 1.59 44.43
CA ALA A 22 -27.18 0.22 44.56
C ALA A 22 -27.45 -0.33 43.13
N LEU A 23 -26.81 -1.37 42.56
CA LEU A 23 -26.75 -2.81 42.88
C LEU A 23 -28.14 -3.48 43.00
N LYS A 24 -28.51 -4.35 42.04
CA LYS A 24 -28.82 -5.80 42.24
C LYS A 24 -29.48 -6.49 41.00
N TYR A 25 -28.79 -7.56 40.56
CA TYR A 25 -29.23 -8.88 40.06
C TYR A 25 -30.46 -9.08 39.16
N THR A 26 -30.29 -9.88 38.09
CA THR A 26 -31.03 -11.15 37.93
C THR A 26 -30.19 -12.16 37.13
N LEU A 27 -30.20 -13.40 37.62
CA LEU A 27 -29.51 -14.61 37.19
C LEU A 27 -30.53 -15.50 36.47
N VAL A 28 -30.23 -16.10 35.30
CA VAL A 28 -30.94 -17.31 34.81
C VAL A 28 -29.95 -18.22 34.07
N CYS A 29 -30.00 -19.51 34.42
CA CYS A 29 -29.16 -20.61 33.96
C CYS A 29 -29.95 -21.61 33.08
N PHE A 30 -29.29 -22.09 32.00
CA PHE A 30 -29.32 -23.45 31.37
C PHE A 30 -30.64 -24.05 30.78
N PRO A 31 -30.62 -25.13 29.93
CA PRO A 31 -29.50 -25.93 29.35
C PRO A 31 -29.58 -26.33 27.83
N LEU A 32 -28.51 -27.03 27.42
CA LEU A 32 -28.21 -27.87 26.23
C LEU A 32 -29.33 -28.69 25.54
N LEU A 33 -29.18 -28.91 24.22
CA LEU A 33 -29.14 -30.25 23.57
C LEU A 33 -28.80 -30.22 22.04
N VAL A 34 -27.64 -30.81 21.72
CA VAL A 34 -27.20 -31.70 20.61
C VAL A 34 -28.02 -31.83 19.31
N SER A 35 -27.35 -31.74 18.14
CA SER A 35 -27.42 -32.77 17.08
C SER A 35 -26.22 -32.71 16.11
N ASP A 36 -25.65 -33.89 15.90
CA ASP A 36 -24.64 -34.24 14.89
C ASP A 36 -25.22 -34.26 13.48
N VAL A 37 -24.46 -33.77 12.49
CA VAL A 37 -24.50 -34.31 11.12
C VAL A 37 -23.09 -34.29 10.53
N ALA A 38 -22.59 -35.49 10.25
CA ALA A 38 -21.37 -35.74 9.51
C ALA A 38 -21.55 -35.46 8.01
N PHE A 39 -20.56 -34.84 7.37
CA PHE A 39 -20.24 -35.11 5.97
C PHE A 39 -18.73 -35.14 5.79
N SER A 40 -18.26 -36.32 5.39
CA SER A 40 -16.94 -36.58 4.88
C SER A 40 -16.89 -36.21 3.39
N GLN A 41 -15.82 -35.54 2.97
CA GLN A 41 -15.08 -35.87 1.75
C GLN A 41 -13.79 -35.05 1.75
N ALA A 42 -12.67 -35.75 1.86
CA ALA A 42 -11.34 -35.20 1.72
C ALA A 42 -11.08 -34.84 0.26
N ILE A 43 -10.87 -33.56 -0.02
CA ILE A 43 -10.33 -33.11 -1.29
C ILE A 43 -8.80 -33.17 -1.17
N ASN A 44 -8.19 -34.16 -1.81
CA ASN A 44 -6.75 -34.22 -2.01
C ASN A 44 -6.33 -33.17 -3.05
N PHE A 45 -5.52 -32.20 -2.65
CA PHE A 45 -4.75 -31.36 -3.57
C PHE A 45 -3.27 -31.74 -3.46
N SER A 46 -2.77 -32.40 -4.49
CA SER A 46 -1.35 -32.71 -4.67
C SER A 46 -0.63 -31.53 -5.32
N GLY A 47 0.41 -31.02 -4.65
CA GLY A 47 1.54 -30.31 -5.28
C GLY A 47 1.40 -28.81 -5.51
N SER A 48 1.91 -28.00 -4.57
CA SER A 48 2.76 -26.82 -4.79
C SER A 48 2.94 -26.08 -3.45
N TYR A 49 4.03 -25.34 -3.31
CA TYR A 49 4.56 -24.72 -2.07
C TYR A 49 3.68 -23.63 -1.42
N ASN A 50 2.36 -23.66 -1.57
CA ASN A 50 1.45 -22.64 -1.04
C ASN A 50 0.49 -23.25 -0.02
N HIS A 51 0.40 -22.62 1.15
CA HIS A 51 -0.40 -23.00 2.32
C HIS A 51 0.19 -24.08 3.24
N VAL A 52 1.26 -23.71 3.95
CA VAL A 52 1.24 -24.00 5.39
C VAL A 52 0.15 -23.09 5.97
N SER A 53 -0.92 -23.65 6.53
CA SER A 53 -1.82 -22.88 7.39
C SER A 53 -0.98 -22.45 8.59
N ASN A 54 -0.46 -21.22 8.57
CA ASN A 54 0.32 -20.61 9.65
C ASN A 54 -0.58 -20.24 10.85
N THR A 55 -1.48 -21.14 11.27
CA THR A 55 -1.99 -21.10 12.64
C THR A 55 -0.77 -21.24 13.54
N GLN A 56 -0.55 -20.25 14.40
CA GLN A 56 0.57 -20.25 15.34
C GLN A 56 0.56 -21.58 16.08
N HIS A 57 1.63 -22.35 15.95
CA HIS A 57 1.79 -23.54 16.77
C HIS A 57 2.04 -23.04 18.20
N THR A 58 1.14 -23.39 19.11
CA THR A 58 1.18 -22.91 20.51
C THR A 58 1.43 -24.05 21.49
N ASP A 59 1.46 -25.30 21.03
CA ASP A 59 1.59 -26.48 21.87
C ASP A 59 3.01 -27.06 21.70
N PRO A 60 3.96 -26.74 22.60
CA PRO A 60 5.34 -27.21 22.46
C PRO A 60 5.47 -28.75 22.54
N THR A 61 4.40 -29.47 22.90
CA THR A 61 4.38 -30.94 22.99
C THR A 61 3.98 -31.62 21.68
N LYS A 62 3.57 -30.87 20.65
CA LYS A 62 3.16 -31.41 19.35
C LYS A 62 4.10 -30.92 18.23
N PRO A 63 4.38 -31.74 17.20
CA PRO A 63 5.12 -31.28 16.03
C PRO A 63 4.29 -30.28 15.23
N VAL A 64 4.97 -29.38 14.50
CA VAL A 64 4.31 -28.50 13.52
C VAL A 64 3.66 -29.32 12.42
N SER A 65 4.48 -30.14 11.78
CA SER A 65 4.13 -31.19 10.84
C SER A 65 5.39 -32.01 10.59
N THR A 66 5.25 -33.31 10.34
CA THR A 66 6.39 -34.20 10.04
C THR A 66 7.25 -33.62 8.91
N GLY A 67 8.57 -33.54 9.12
CA GLY A 67 9.53 -33.03 8.13
C GLY A 67 9.47 -31.52 7.84
N ARG A 68 8.76 -30.71 8.63
CA ARG A 68 8.80 -29.24 8.51
C ARG A 68 9.06 -28.58 9.86
N SER A 69 9.95 -27.61 9.85
CA SER A 69 10.24 -26.76 11.01
C SER A 69 10.17 -25.28 10.62
N TYR A 70 10.02 -24.39 11.58
CA TYR A 70 10.15 -22.95 11.36
C TYR A 70 10.69 -22.27 12.61
N PHE A 71 11.06 -21.00 12.49
CA PHE A 71 11.31 -20.16 13.66
C PHE A 71 10.78 -18.75 13.49
N THR A 72 10.65 -18.08 14.63
CA THR A 72 10.42 -16.64 14.76
C THR A 72 11.62 -15.98 15.43
N THR A 73 11.84 -14.72 15.11
CA THR A 73 12.94 -13.90 15.67
C THR A 73 12.36 -12.70 16.39
N SER A 74 12.97 -12.33 17.52
CA SER A 74 12.70 -11.07 18.22
C SER A 74 13.99 -10.49 18.78
N THR A 75 13.97 -9.20 19.12
CA THR A 75 15.15 -8.51 19.65
C THR A 75 14.81 -7.66 20.85
N GLU A 76 15.74 -7.61 21.80
CA GLU A 76 15.71 -6.73 22.97
C GLU A 76 17.00 -5.92 22.99
N GLN A 77 16.89 -4.60 23.20
CA GLN A 77 18.07 -3.75 23.38
C GLN A 77 18.60 -3.89 24.80
N LEU A 78 19.90 -4.16 24.94
CA LEU A 78 20.57 -4.29 26.23
C LEU A 78 21.12 -2.94 26.71
N PRO A 79 21.34 -2.75 28.03
CA PRO A 79 21.81 -1.49 28.60
C PRO A 79 23.16 -0.98 28.06
N ASP A 80 24.01 -1.89 27.59
CA ASP A 80 25.33 -1.58 27.02
C ASP A 80 25.29 -1.26 25.52
N GLY A 81 24.11 -1.13 24.94
CA GLY A 81 23.91 -0.85 23.51
C GLY A 81 23.94 -2.09 22.62
N LYS A 82 24.21 -3.27 23.17
CA LYS A 82 24.12 -4.55 22.43
C LYS A 82 22.68 -4.96 22.20
N VAL A 83 22.50 -5.95 21.34
CA VAL A 83 21.18 -6.48 20.99
C VAL A 83 21.09 -7.94 21.38
N LYS A 84 20.11 -8.28 22.22
CA LYS A 84 19.75 -9.67 22.47
C LYS A 84 18.80 -10.15 21.38
N LEU A 85 19.28 -11.01 20.49
CA LEU A 85 18.47 -11.72 19.50
C LEU A 85 17.93 -13.00 20.12
N ILE A 86 16.63 -13.21 19.99
CA ILE A 86 15.92 -14.40 20.45
C ILE A 86 15.38 -15.14 19.23
N VAL A 87 15.70 -16.42 19.10
CA VAL A 87 15.23 -17.31 18.03
C VAL A 87 14.39 -18.43 18.66
N GLU A 88 13.10 -18.44 18.36
CA GLU A 88 12.14 -19.41 18.86
C GLU A 88 11.78 -20.39 17.74
N MET A 89 12.18 -21.64 17.90
CA MET A 89 12.10 -22.69 16.88
C MET A 89 10.98 -23.68 17.20
N TRP A 90 10.21 -24.01 16.17
CA TRP A 90 9.15 -25.00 16.18
C TRP A 90 9.53 -26.12 15.21
N ASN A 91 9.67 -27.33 15.74
CA ASN A 91 10.30 -28.44 15.06
C ASN A 91 9.27 -29.47 14.59
N GLY A 92 9.53 -30.09 13.44
CA GLY A 92 8.74 -31.22 12.94
C GLY A 92 9.05 -32.52 13.68
N GLU A 93 10.24 -32.63 14.29
CA GLU A 93 10.76 -33.83 14.95
C GLU A 93 11.54 -33.47 16.24
N LEU A 94 11.58 -34.37 17.22
CA LEU A 94 12.43 -34.24 18.41
C LEU A 94 13.90 -34.47 18.05
N ASN A 95 14.81 -33.93 18.86
CA ASN A 95 16.26 -34.08 18.68
C ASN A 95 16.74 -33.68 17.27
N THR A 96 16.16 -32.64 16.68
CA THR A 96 16.54 -32.22 15.32
C THR A 96 17.67 -31.20 15.39
N PRO A 97 18.88 -31.50 14.85
CA PRO A 97 19.97 -30.55 14.81
C PRO A 97 19.67 -29.44 13.80
N VAL A 98 19.69 -28.21 14.30
CA VAL A 98 19.54 -26.99 13.51
C VAL A 98 20.78 -26.13 13.62
N GLU A 99 21.31 -25.76 12.47
CA GLU A 99 22.37 -24.77 12.33
C GLU A 99 21.73 -23.41 12.04
N LEU A 100 22.22 -22.35 12.70
CA LEU A 100 21.70 -21.00 12.53
C LEU A 100 22.81 -20.07 12.03
N TYR A 101 22.47 -19.27 11.04
CA TYR A 101 23.34 -18.28 10.43
C TYR A 101 22.70 -16.90 10.52
N LEU A 102 23.53 -15.89 10.73
CA LEU A 102 23.16 -14.49 10.59
C LEU A 102 23.56 -14.00 9.20
N GLN A 103 22.62 -13.39 8.50
CA GLN A 103 22.77 -12.87 7.14
C GLN A 103 22.49 -11.37 7.09
N VAL A 104 23.19 -10.68 6.18
CA VAL A 104 22.83 -9.34 5.70
C VAL A 104 22.29 -9.45 4.28
N ALA A 105 21.41 -8.54 3.90
CA ALA A 105 21.04 -8.35 2.50
C ALA A 105 21.91 -7.25 1.88
N ILE A 106 22.57 -7.55 0.76
CA ILE A 106 23.40 -6.59 0.04
C ILE A 106 22.80 -6.39 -1.35
N ASN A 107 22.57 -5.14 -1.71
CA ASN A 107 22.27 -4.71 -3.07
C ASN A 107 23.57 -4.27 -3.76
N ASP A 108 23.81 -4.74 -4.98
CA ASP A 108 25.02 -4.39 -5.75
C ASP A 108 25.01 -2.97 -6.34
N GLY A 109 23.91 -2.23 -6.19
CA GLY A 109 23.69 -0.92 -6.79
C GLY A 109 23.19 -0.97 -8.23
N ASN A 110 22.98 -2.16 -8.79
CA ASN A 110 22.31 -2.41 -10.06
C ASN A 110 20.96 -3.12 -9.86
N GLY A 111 20.51 -3.27 -8.61
CA GLY A 111 19.23 -3.87 -8.26
C GLY A 111 19.28 -5.39 -8.05
N ARG A 112 20.47 -6.02 -8.03
CA ARG A 112 20.61 -7.42 -7.61
C ARG A 112 20.81 -7.46 -6.10
N VAL A 113 19.99 -8.24 -5.40
CA VAL A 113 20.06 -8.43 -3.95
C VAL A 113 20.46 -9.87 -3.64
N LYS A 114 21.44 -10.07 -2.77
CA LYS A 114 21.83 -11.39 -2.23
C LYS A 114 21.97 -11.32 -0.71
N GLY A 115 21.65 -12.42 -0.06
CA GLY A 115 21.86 -12.66 1.35
C GLY A 115 23.24 -13.21 1.58
N ILE A 116 24.04 -12.49 2.36
CA ILE A 116 25.42 -12.86 2.67
C ILE A 116 25.45 -13.33 4.12
N PRO A 117 25.77 -14.60 4.38
CA PRO A 117 26.04 -15.04 5.75
C PRO A 117 27.29 -14.33 6.25
N ILE A 118 27.16 -13.65 7.39
CA ILE A 118 28.26 -12.93 8.05
C ILE A 118 28.75 -13.67 9.29
N LYS A 119 27.90 -14.50 9.91
CA LYS A 119 28.22 -15.18 11.16
C LYS A 119 27.44 -16.48 11.29
N THR A 120 28.07 -17.56 11.74
CA THR A 120 27.34 -18.73 12.27
C THR A 120 26.93 -18.41 13.71
N LEU A 121 25.63 -18.30 13.96
CA LEU A 121 25.09 -18.04 15.30
C LEU A 121 25.19 -19.28 16.18
N SER A 122 24.93 -20.45 15.60
CA SER A 122 24.98 -21.72 16.33
C SER A 122 25.24 -22.87 15.36
N PRO A 123 26.14 -23.82 15.69
CA PRO A 123 26.36 -25.01 14.88
C PRO A 123 25.11 -25.91 14.89
N ALA A 124 25.12 -26.97 14.09
CA ALA A 124 24.06 -27.98 14.06
C ALA A 124 23.94 -28.68 15.43
N VAL A 125 23.04 -28.18 16.28
CA VAL A 125 22.79 -28.69 17.63
C VAL A 125 21.32 -29.04 17.76
N ALA A 126 21.05 -30.20 18.36
CA ALA A 126 19.71 -30.61 18.75
C ALA A 126 19.43 -30.10 20.17
N ASP A 127 18.49 -29.17 20.29
CA ASP A 127 18.13 -28.51 21.57
C ASP A 127 16.67 -28.75 21.97
N ASN A 128 16.04 -29.74 21.34
CA ASN A 128 14.62 -30.05 21.52
C ASN A 128 14.39 -31.55 21.88
N PRO A 129 15.01 -32.07 22.96
CA PRO A 129 14.99 -33.50 23.26
C PRO A 129 13.64 -34.04 23.74
N THR A 130 12.82 -33.17 24.35
CA THR A 130 11.54 -33.55 24.97
C THR A 130 10.35 -32.76 24.43
N LEU A 131 10.60 -31.65 23.73
CA LEU A 131 9.60 -30.75 23.19
C LEU A 131 9.89 -30.48 21.71
N TYR A 132 8.85 -30.20 20.94
CA TYR A 132 8.97 -29.72 19.56
C TYR A 132 9.24 -28.22 19.50
N TYR A 133 9.53 -27.58 20.64
CA TYR A 133 9.90 -26.19 20.75
C TYR A 133 11.31 -26.08 21.34
N SER A 134 12.11 -25.17 20.79
CA SER A 134 13.37 -24.75 21.40
C SER A 134 13.57 -23.25 21.25
N LYS A 135 14.39 -22.67 22.13
CA LYS A 135 14.67 -21.23 22.17
C LYS A 135 16.17 -21.02 22.30
N ARG A 136 16.74 -20.20 21.42
CA ARG A 136 18.14 -19.75 21.49
C ARG A 136 18.20 -18.24 21.66
N GLU A 137 19.16 -17.78 22.44
CA GLU A 137 19.41 -16.37 22.68
C GLU A 137 20.86 -16.04 22.33
N PHE A 138 21.05 -14.93 21.63
CA PHE A 138 22.35 -14.47 21.16
C PHE A 138 22.52 -13.01 21.56
N VAL A 139 23.72 -12.63 21.99
CA VAL A 139 24.08 -11.23 22.20
C VAL A 139 24.88 -10.76 21.00
N LEU A 140 24.38 -9.72 20.34
CA LEU A 140 24.96 -9.14 19.13
C LEU A 140 25.56 -7.78 19.45
N ASP A 141 26.83 -7.61 19.10
CA ASP A 141 27.57 -6.36 19.21
C ASP A 141 27.77 -5.73 17.83
N TYR A 142 27.55 -4.43 17.69
CA TYR A 142 27.68 -3.75 16.40
C TYR A 142 29.11 -3.79 15.84
N GLN A 143 30.13 -3.72 16.69
CA GLN A 143 31.52 -3.76 16.25
C GLN A 143 31.87 -5.14 15.72
N ASP A 144 31.50 -6.18 16.46
CA ASP A 144 31.70 -7.58 16.05
C ASP A 144 30.98 -7.87 14.73
N LEU A 145 29.71 -7.45 14.61
CA LEU A 145 28.93 -7.64 13.38
C LEU A 145 29.54 -6.92 12.18
N ASN A 146 30.08 -5.71 12.39
CA ASN A 146 30.76 -4.98 11.32
C ASN A 146 32.08 -5.62 10.93
N GLN A 147 32.84 -6.15 11.90
CA GLN A 147 34.05 -6.93 11.64
C GLN A 147 33.73 -8.19 10.82
N ASP A 148 32.70 -8.94 11.23
CA ASP A 148 32.20 -10.12 10.52
C ASP A 148 31.76 -9.76 9.08
N LEU A 149 31.06 -8.64 8.90
CA LEU A 149 30.69 -8.12 7.59
C LEU A 149 31.93 -7.74 6.75
N LYS A 150 32.91 -7.02 7.31
CA LYS A 150 34.12 -6.64 6.55
C LYS A 150 34.92 -7.84 6.08
N ALA A 151 34.93 -8.93 6.86
CA ALA A 151 35.66 -10.14 6.54
C ALA A 151 35.14 -10.85 5.28
N VAL A 152 33.85 -10.68 4.93
CA VAL A 152 33.23 -11.30 3.74
C VAL A 152 33.16 -10.35 2.54
N LEU A 153 33.40 -9.05 2.72
CA LEU A 153 33.29 -8.04 1.67
C LEU A 153 34.60 -7.88 0.88
N PRO A 154 34.54 -7.61 -0.43
CA PRO A 154 35.72 -7.21 -1.19
C PRO A 154 36.23 -5.82 -0.74
N ALA A 155 37.48 -5.50 -1.07
CA ALA A 155 38.12 -4.24 -0.67
C ALA A 155 37.37 -2.97 -1.14
N ASN A 156 36.71 -3.03 -2.30
CA ASN A 156 35.98 -1.91 -2.89
C ASN A 156 34.55 -1.73 -2.35
N SER A 157 34.13 -2.56 -1.39
CA SER A 157 32.83 -2.46 -0.71
C SER A 157 32.94 -2.32 0.80
N GLN A 158 34.13 -1.97 1.29
CA GLN A 158 34.41 -1.75 2.72
C GLN A 158 33.69 -0.52 3.29
N HIS A 159 32.89 0.23 2.52
CA HIS A 159 32.01 1.29 3.02
C HIS A 159 30.70 0.77 3.63
N LEU A 160 30.33 -0.49 3.38
CA LEU A 160 29.09 -1.09 3.90
C LEU A 160 29.16 -1.33 5.41
N GLU A 161 28.18 -0.87 6.17
CA GLU A 161 28.24 -0.92 7.63
C GLU A 161 26.86 -1.20 8.24
N ILE A 162 26.82 -2.15 9.18
CA ILE A 162 25.65 -2.44 10.01
C ILE A 162 25.55 -1.34 11.06
N ARG A 163 24.48 -0.57 10.97
CA ARG A 163 24.15 0.56 11.84
C ARG A 163 22.81 0.34 12.54
N PRO A 164 22.46 1.15 13.55
CA PRO A 164 21.10 1.19 14.10
C PRO A 164 20.03 1.26 12.98
N GLY A 165 19.00 0.42 13.10
CA GLY A 165 17.95 0.26 12.08
C GLY A 165 18.33 -0.60 10.86
N SER A 166 19.53 -1.20 10.82
CA SER A 166 19.88 -2.16 9.77
C SER A 166 19.05 -3.43 9.88
N ALA A 167 18.63 -3.96 8.73
CA ALA A 167 17.90 -5.22 8.64
C ALA A 167 18.89 -6.38 8.55
N LEU A 168 18.71 -7.37 9.42
CA LEU A 168 19.45 -8.62 9.45
C LEU A 168 18.48 -9.80 9.39
N PHE A 169 18.98 -10.96 9.00
CA PHE A 169 18.16 -12.15 8.83
C PHE A 169 18.80 -13.33 9.54
N VAL A 170 18.01 -14.09 10.29
CA VAL A 170 18.39 -15.42 10.72
C VAL A 170 17.97 -16.42 9.65
N TYR A 171 18.89 -17.25 9.21
CA TYR A 171 18.64 -18.42 8.35
C TYR A 171 18.97 -19.68 9.14
N GLY A 172 18.12 -20.69 9.06
CA GLY A 172 18.30 -21.96 9.76
C GLY A 172 18.18 -23.16 8.85
N ARG A 173 19.05 -24.13 9.08
CA ARG A 173 19.13 -25.39 8.33
C ARG A 173 19.00 -26.57 9.29
N TRP A 174 17.94 -27.35 9.12
CA TRP A 174 17.73 -28.61 9.80
C TRP A 174 18.40 -29.73 9.01
N THR A 175 19.45 -30.29 9.59
CA THR A 175 20.38 -31.17 8.87
C THR A 175 19.82 -32.58 8.65
N ASN A 176 18.98 -33.09 9.57
CA ASN A 176 18.45 -34.45 9.50
C ASN A 176 17.51 -34.71 8.32
N PHE A 177 16.79 -33.69 7.86
CA PHE A 177 15.82 -33.84 6.75
C PHE A 177 15.95 -32.74 5.69
N ASN A 178 17.12 -32.09 5.64
CA ASN A 178 17.48 -31.08 4.63
C ASN A 178 16.39 -30.03 4.40
N HIS A 179 15.98 -29.38 5.49
CA HIS A 179 14.96 -28.33 5.48
C HIS A 179 15.56 -27.00 5.91
N ASP A 180 15.16 -25.94 5.21
CA ASP A 180 15.65 -24.59 5.45
C ASP A 180 14.50 -23.64 5.77
N TRP A 181 14.72 -22.73 6.72
CA TRP A 181 13.78 -21.67 7.09
C TRP A 181 14.49 -20.36 7.39
N GLY A 182 13.79 -19.23 7.24
CA GLY A 182 14.35 -17.90 7.46
C GLY A 182 15.29 -17.47 6.33
N GLY A 183 16.08 -16.44 6.60
CA GLY A 183 16.83 -15.71 5.57
C GLY A 183 15.95 -14.76 4.78
N ILE A 184 16.55 -14.07 3.82
CA ILE A 184 15.86 -13.09 3.01
C ILE A 184 14.71 -13.77 2.24
N GLY A 185 13.50 -13.24 2.40
CA GLY A 185 12.30 -13.72 1.70
C GLY A 185 11.61 -14.94 2.33
N ARG A 186 12.12 -15.52 3.42
CA ARG A 186 11.50 -16.68 4.11
C ARG A 186 11.36 -16.50 5.64
N GLY A 187 11.21 -15.24 6.09
CA GLY A 187 11.10 -14.89 7.51
C GLY A 187 12.46 -14.60 8.15
N GLY A 188 12.57 -14.72 9.47
CA GLY A 188 13.82 -14.51 10.21
C GLY A 188 14.38 -13.08 10.19
N LEU A 189 13.68 -12.13 9.56
CA LEU A 189 14.02 -10.71 9.55
C LEU A 189 13.90 -10.14 10.97
N PHE A 190 14.91 -9.38 11.36
CA PHE A 190 14.85 -8.48 12.49
C PHE A 190 15.61 -7.19 12.18
N TYR A 191 15.34 -6.16 12.97
CA TYR A 191 16.03 -4.88 12.83
C TYR A 191 16.93 -4.67 14.04
N MET A 192 18.13 -4.17 13.77
CA MET A 192 18.96 -3.60 14.81
C MET A 192 18.21 -2.41 15.43
N PRO A 193 18.06 -2.32 16.77
CA PRO A 193 17.35 -1.23 17.43
C PRO A 193 17.87 0.13 16.95
N GLU A 194 16.96 1.07 16.69
CA GLU A 194 17.39 2.45 16.40
C GLU A 194 17.99 3.06 17.67
N GLU A 195 19.07 3.84 17.53
CA GLU A 195 19.51 4.67 18.64
C GLU A 195 18.36 5.60 19.04
N PRO A 196 18.09 5.79 20.35
CA PRO A 196 17.12 6.78 20.79
C PRO A 196 17.53 8.14 20.20
N SER A 197 16.72 8.63 19.25
CA SER A 197 17.14 9.64 18.30
C SER A 197 17.43 10.98 18.96
N ASN A 198 18.67 11.48 18.78
CA ASN A 198 18.94 12.90 18.65
C ASN A 198 19.36 13.15 17.19
N ASN A 199 18.42 13.65 16.38
CA ASN A 199 18.57 14.28 15.06
C ASN A 199 19.80 13.90 14.18
N SER A 200 19.57 13.29 13.01
CA SER A 200 20.09 13.80 11.71
C SER A 200 19.86 12.86 10.51
N SER A 201 19.61 13.53 9.37
CA SER A 201 19.72 13.15 7.95
C SER A 201 20.29 11.76 7.58
N ARG A 202 19.47 10.95 6.89
CA ARG A 202 19.87 9.71 6.19
C ARG A 202 20.28 9.99 4.73
N PRO A 203 21.29 9.28 4.17
CA PRO A 203 21.74 9.45 2.80
C PRO A 203 20.80 8.79 1.78
N THR A 204 20.60 9.45 0.64
CA THR A 204 19.83 8.98 -0.53
C THR A 204 20.66 8.07 -1.43
N LEU A 205 20.08 6.95 -1.87
CA LEU A 205 20.72 5.90 -2.69
C LEU A 205 20.83 6.29 -4.17
N LYS A 206 21.95 5.96 -4.83
CA LYS A 206 22.19 6.14 -6.27
C LYS A 206 22.68 4.85 -6.95
N GLY A 207 21.79 4.11 -7.62
CA GLY A 207 22.08 2.90 -8.40
C GLY A 207 22.02 3.10 -9.92
N LYS A 208 22.64 2.23 -10.73
CA LYS A 208 22.65 2.29 -12.22
C LYS A 208 21.62 1.28 -12.80
N ALA A 209 20.94 1.67 -13.88
CA ALA A 209 19.61 1.14 -14.23
C ALA A 209 19.55 -0.09 -15.17
N THR A 210 18.91 -1.17 -14.73
CA THR A 210 18.22 -2.17 -15.59
C THR A 210 16.71 -1.87 -15.63
N ARG A 211 16.17 -1.51 -16.80
CA ARG A 211 14.74 -1.13 -17.03
C ARG A 211 13.77 -2.28 -16.68
N SER A 212 13.38 -2.43 -15.41
CA SER A 212 12.26 -3.32 -15.06
C SER A 212 11.13 -2.51 -14.44
N ALA A 213 9.91 -2.68 -14.98
CA ALA A 213 8.67 -2.11 -14.46
C ALA A 213 8.41 -2.41 -12.97
N SER A 214 9.14 -3.39 -12.41
CA SER A 214 9.14 -3.75 -11.00
C SER A 214 9.60 -2.68 -10.02
N GLU A 215 10.25 -1.62 -10.50
CA GLU A 215 10.64 -0.50 -9.63
C GLU A 215 9.56 0.57 -9.50
N LEU A 216 8.51 0.52 -10.35
CA LEU A 216 7.34 1.38 -10.23
C LEU A 216 6.21 0.75 -9.40
N ASP A 217 6.25 -0.56 -9.17
CA ASP A 217 5.31 -1.30 -8.31
C ASP A 217 6.11 -2.20 -7.36
N LEU A 218 6.33 -1.68 -6.15
CA LEU A 218 7.01 -2.36 -5.05
C LEU A 218 5.95 -3.07 -4.22
N ALA A 219 6.03 -4.39 -4.12
CA ALA A 219 5.18 -5.17 -3.22
C ALA A 219 6.03 -5.90 -2.19
N TYR A 220 5.63 -5.84 -0.92
CA TYR A 220 6.27 -6.51 0.20
C TYR A 220 5.28 -7.45 0.89
N GLU A 221 5.69 -8.70 1.11
CA GLU A 221 4.86 -9.68 1.80
C GLU A 221 4.83 -9.43 3.32
N ILE A 222 3.62 -9.43 3.89
CA ILE A 222 3.40 -9.22 5.31
C ILE A 222 3.72 -10.51 6.08
N SER A 223 4.84 -10.48 6.79
CA SER A 223 5.28 -11.61 7.64
C SER A 223 4.35 -11.85 8.84
N ASN A 224 4.41 -13.07 9.42
CA ASN A 224 3.73 -13.42 10.67
C ASN A 224 4.05 -12.44 11.80
N LEU A 225 5.33 -12.08 11.98
CA LEU A 225 5.77 -11.18 13.04
C LEU A 225 5.18 -9.77 12.86
N MET A 226 5.20 -9.27 11.62
CA MET A 226 4.65 -7.96 11.30
C MET A 226 3.15 -7.94 11.54
N ALA A 227 2.41 -8.95 11.05
CA ALA A 227 0.99 -9.08 11.32
C ALA A 227 0.71 -9.14 12.82
N TYR A 228 1.40 -10.01 13.56
CA TYR A 228 1.22 -10.15 15.01
C TYR A 228 1.47 -8.83 15.76
N LYS A 229 2.52 -8.08 15.40
CA LYS A 229 2.82 -6.76 15.98
C LYS A 229 1.64 -5.80 15.86
N TYR A 230 0.88 -5.87 14.76
CA TYR A 230 -0.22 -4.95 14.45
C TYR A 230 -1.61 -5.54 14.58
N ASN A 231 -1.71 -6.81 14.98
CA ASN A 231 -2.98 -7.45 15.23
C ASN A 231 -3.65 -6.90 16.49
N ASN A 232 -4.97 -6.84 16.40
CA ASN A 232 -5.90 -6.66 17.50
C ASN A 232 -6.61 -8.00 17.70
N VAL A 233 -6.58 -8.51 18.94
CA VAL A 233 -7.36 -9.70 19.30
C VAL A 233 -8.67 -9.20 19.90
N GLU A 234 -9.77 -9.40 19.17
CA GLU A 234 -11.11 -9.00 19.62
C GLU A 234 -12.02 -10.23 19.52
N ASN A 235 -12.64 -10.63 20.65
CA ASN A 235 -13.50 -11.82 20.73
C ASN A 235 -12.84 -13.11 20.20
N GLY A 236 -11.53 -13.28 20.43
CA GLY A 236 -10.76 -14.44 19.95
C GLY A 236 -10.47 -14.43 18.45
N GLN A 237 -10.94 -13.43 17.69
CA GLN A 237 -10.56 -13.22 16.30
C GLN A 237 -9.34 -12.28 16.23
N THR A 238 -8.32 -12.71 15.50
CA THR A 238 -7.15 -11.89 15.21
C THR A 238 -7.45 -11.03 13.99
N ARG A 239 -7.53 -9.71 14.18
CA ARG A 239 -7.78 -8.73 13.13
C ARG A 239 -6.57 -7.82 12.97
N GLY A 240 -6.07 -7.68 11.76
CA GLY A 240 -4.98 -6.75 11.48
C GLY A 240 -4.58 -6.73 10.02
N ILE A 241 -3.32 -6.38 9.78
CA ILE A 241 -2.70 -6.60 8.48
C ILE A 241 -2.58 -8.11 8.21
N LYS A 242 -2.85 -8.53 6.96
CA LYS A 242 -3.06 -9.94 6.62
C LYS A 242 -1.73 -10.68 6.46
N VAL A 243 -1.52 -11.75 7.22
CA VAL A 243 -0.39 -12.69 6.99
C VAL A 243 -0.39 -13.20 5.56
N GLY A 244 0.76 -13.12 4.88
CA GLY A 244 0.91 -13.49 3.47
C GLY A 244 0.20 -12.54 2.49
N GLY A 245 -0.47 -11.50 2.99
CA GLY A 245 -0.90 -10.35 2.21
C GLY A 245 0.28 -9.46 1.85
N GLN A 246 0.00 -8.33 1.21
CA GLN A 246 1.03 -7.41 0.72
C GLN A 246 0.86 -5.98 1.21
N ILE A 247 1.99 -5.30 1.41
CA ILE A 247 2.10 -3.85 1.39
C ILE A 247 2.63 -3.47 0.00
N LYS A 248 1.82 -2.74 -0.76
CA LYS A 248 2.16 -2.27 -2.10
C LYS A 248 2.47 -0.78 -2.05
N SER A 249 3.40 -0.37 -2.90
CA SER A 249 3.78 1.01 -3.11
C SER A 249 4.07 1.22 -4.58
N ARG A 250 3.43 2.22 -5.17
CA ARG A 250 3.42 2.48 -6.60
C ARG A 250 3.79 3.91 -6.88
N LEU A 251 4.56 4.12 -7.94
CA LEU A 251 4.75 5.40 -8.58
C LEU A 251 3.94 5.43 -9.88
N GLU A 252 2.84 6.15 -9.85
CA GLU A 252 1.89 6.24 -10.96
C GLU A 252 2.09 7.54 -11.74
N MET A 253 1.89 7.48 -13.05
CA MET A 253 1.67 8.65 -13.89
C MET A 253 0.25 8.58 -14.45
N GLU A 254 -0.54 9.62 -14.20
CA GLU A 254 -1.97 9.66 -14.51
C GLU A 254 -2.42 10.99 -15.13
N GLY A 255 -3.33 10.91 -16.09
CA GLY A 255 -4.12 12.03 -16.59
C GLY A 255 -5.58 11.87 -16.14
N LYS A 256 -6.10 12.83 -15.38
CA LYS A 256 -7.51 12.82 -14.93
C LYS A 256 -8.24 14.02 -15.45
N TYR A 257 -9.44 13.85 -15.98
CA TYR A 257 -10.22 14.94 -16.58
C TYR A 257 -11.70 14.81 -16.22
N GLN A 258 -12.28 15.91 -15.76
CA GLN A 258 -13.70 15.96 -15.37
C GLN A 258 -14.54 16.14 -16.63
N ILE A 259 -15.46 15.21 -16.90
CA ILE A 259 -16.29 15.24 -18.11
C ILE A 259 -17.69 15.76 -17.77
N PRO A 260 -18.28 16.67 -18.58
CA PRO A 260 -19.69 17.00 -18.47
C PRO A 260 -20.55 15.76 -18.68
N LEU A 261 -21.54 15.54 -17.81
CA LEU A 261 -22.42 14.36 -17.85
C LEU A 261 -23.08 14.14 -19.23
N ASN A 262 -23.44 15.22 -19.92
CA ASN A 262 -24.06 15.18 -21.24
C ASN A 262 -23.09 14.87 -22.39
N GLU A 263 -21.78 14.94 -22.16
CA GLU A 263 -20.75 14.63 -23.15
C GLU A 263 -20.16 13.23 -22.97
N ALA A 264 -20.34 12.62 -21.80
CA ALA A 264 -19.76 11.34 -21.42
C ALA A 264 -19.99 10.23 -22.46
N ASP A 265 -21.21 10.09 -22.96
CA ASP A 265 -21.57 9.05 -23.93
C ASP A 265 -20.88 9.26 -25.28
N THR A 266 -20.68 10.52 -25.68
CA THR A 266 -19.92 10.85 -26.90
C THR A 266 -18.44 10.49 -26.74
N ILE A 267 -17.85 10.79 -25.57
CA ILE A 267 -16.47 10.40 -25.28
C ILE A 267 -16.32 8.88 -25.26
N LEU A 268 -17.27 8.16 -24.65
CA LEU A 268 -17.26 6.71 -24.60
C LEU A 268 -17.34 6.08 -25.99
N GLN A 269 -18.20 6.61 -26.86
CA GLN A 269 -18.29 6.16 -28.25
C GLN A 269 -16.99 6.37 -29.02
N LYS A 270 -16.28 7.51 -28.81
CA LYS A 270 -14.95 7.72 -29.38
C LYS A 270 -13.95 6.66 -28.91
N LEU A 271 -13.90 6.36 -27.60
CA LEU A 271 -13.00 5.31 -27.07
C LEU A 271 -13.30 3.92 -27.66
N PHE A 272 -14.57 3.57 -27.79
CA PHE A 272 -14.96 2.32 -28.45
C PHE A 272 -14.60 2.30 -29.93
N ALA A 273 -14.75 3.42 -30.65
CA ALA A 273 -14.31 3.53 -32.04
C ALA A 273 -12.80 3.27 -32.18
N LEU A 274 -11.97 3.86 -31.31
CA LEU A 274 -10.53 3.61 -31.28
C LEU A 274 -10.19 2.13 -31.06
N SER A 275 -10.93 1.44 -30.19
CA SER A 275 -10.72 0.00 -29.94
C SER A 275 -11.17 -0.93 -31.08
N LYS A 276 -11.96 -0.44 -32.03
CA LYS A 276 -12.50 -1.24 -33.15
C LYS A 276 -11.80 -0.96 -34.47
N ASP A 277 -11.23 0.23 -34.63
CA ASP A 277 -10.57 0.66 -35.86
C ASP A 277 -9.10 1.02 -35.61
N PRO A 278 -8.15 0.13 -35.98
CA PRO A 278 -6.72 0.41 -35.88
C PRO A 278 -6.27 1.65 -36.65
N LYS A 279 -6.96 2.04 -37.75
CA LYS A 279 -6.62 3.25 -38.50
C LYS A 279 -7.02 4.50 -37.73
N ALA A 280 -8.21 4.50 -37.12
CA ALA A 280 -8.64 5.59 -36.24
C ALA A 280 -7.72 5.72 -35.02
N ALA A 281 -7.31 4.60 -34.41
CA ALA A 281 -6.32 4.58 -33.32
C ALA A 281 -4.98 5.18 -33.77
N ALA A 282 -4.45 4.75 -34.91
CA ALA A 282 -3.20 5.27 -35.46
C ALA A 282 -3.27 6.78 -35.76
N GLN A 283 -4.41 7.26 -36.26
CA GLN A 283 -4.64 8.69 -36.52
C GLN A 283 -4.71 9.50 -35.22
N ALA A 284 -5.37 8.99 -34.19
CA ALA A 284 -5.57 9.71 -32.92
C ALA A 284 -4.31 9.70 -32.03
N LEU A 285 -3.59 8.58 -32.00
CA LEU A 285 -2.55 8.31 -30.99
C LEU A 285 -1.15 8.19 -31.61
N GLY A 286 -1.06 7.95 -32.91
CA GLY A 286 0.16 7.57 -33.62
C GLY A 286 0.18 6.07 -33.97
N PRO A 287 0.97 5.67 -34.99
CA PRO A 287 0.93 4.32 -35.57
C PRO A 287 1.42 3.21 -34.64
N ASP A 288 2.08 3.58 -33.53
CA ASP A 288 2.68 2.63 -32.60
C ASP A 288 1.72 2.16 -31.50
N TRP A 289 0.51 2.71 -31.44
CA TRP A 289 -0.46 2.44 -30.38
C TRP A 289 -1.59 1.53 -30.85
N THR A 290 -1.93 0.56 -29.99
CA THR A 290 -3.09 -0.32 -30.14
C THR A 290 -4.05 -0.11 -28.98
N VAL A 291 -5.35 -0.25 -29.24
CA VAL A 291 -6.39 0.00 -28.22
C VAL A 291 -7.28 -1.23 -28.09
N GLN A 292 -7.50 -1.69 -26.87
CA GLN A 292 -8.35 -2.84 -26.57
C GLN A 292 -9.34 -2.52 -25.45
N ALA A 293 -10.64 -2.71 -25.69
CA ALA A 293 -11.65 -2.64 -24.63
C ALA A 293 -11.49 -3.80 -23.65
N GLN A 294 -11.50 -3.52 -22.34
CA GLN A 294 -11.32 -4.51 -21.27
C GLN A 294 -12.69 -5.04 -20.82
N THR A 295 -13.05 -6.24 -21.25
CA THR A 295 -14.37 -6.83 -21.01
C THR A 295 -14.50 -7.62 -19.71
N ARG A 296 -13.40 -7.83 -18.98
CA ARG A 296 -13.39 -8.59 -17.71
C ARG A 296 -14.22 -7.95 -16.59
N TYR A 297 -14.50 -6.66 -16.70
CA TYR A 297 -15.29 -5.88 -15.73
C TYR A 297 -16.73 -5.64 -16.20
N MET A 298 -17.17 -6.35 -17.24
CA MET A 298 -18.49 -6.19 -17.82
C MET A 298 -19.37 -7.37 -17.44
N LYS A 299 -20.65 -7.10 -17.20
CA LYS A 299 -21.66 -8.11 -16.94
C LYS A 299 -21.82 -9.00 -18.16
N LYS A 300 -21.92 -10.30 -17.90
CA LYS A 300 -22.13 -11.33 -18.90
C LYS A 300 -23.41 -12.09 -18.60
N ASP A 301 -24.10 -12.52 -19.66
CA ASP A 301 -25.21 -13.46 -19.53
C ASP A 301 -24.74 -14.86 -19.14
N ALA A 302 -25.66 -15.80 -18.97
CA ALA A 302 -25.34 -17.19 -18.61
C ALA A 302 -24.50 -17.91 -19.68
N GLN A 303 -24.43 -17.38 -20.90
CA GLN A 303 -23.67 -17.90 -22.03
C GLN A 303 -22.29 -17.23 -22.16
N GLY A 304 -21.98 -16.26 -21.30
CA GLY A 304 -20.72 -15.52 -21.32
C GLY A 304 -20.69 -14.34 -22.29
N ASN A 305 -21.80 -13.99 -22.95
CA ASN A 305 -21.89 -12.82 -23.83
C ASN A 305 -22.06 -11.54 -23.02
N LEU A 306 -21.56 -10.43 -23.53
CA LEU A 306 -21.72 -9.12 -22.90
C LEU A 306 -23.21 -8.71 -22.88
N ILE A 307 -23.70 -8.35 -21.69
CA ILE A 307 -25.01 -7.72 -21.56
C ILE A 307 -24.87 -6.27 -22.00
N LEU A 308 -25.65 -5.86 -23.01
CA LEU A 308 -25.66 -4.48 -23.50
C LEU A 308 -26.80 -3.68 -22.83
N ASP A 309 -26.59 -2.38 -22.64
CA ASP A 309 -27.65 -1.45 -22.23
C ASP A 309 -28.48 -0.97 -23.42
N SER A 310 -29.45 -0.09 -23.16
CA SER A 310 -30.31 0.50 -24.20
C SER A 310 -29.57 1.36 -25.23
N ARG A 311 -28.30 1.70 -24.97
CA ARG A 311 -27.42 2.44 -25.88
C ARG A 311 -26.54 1.50 -26.71
N GLY A 312 -26.66 0.18 -26.51
CA GLY A 312 -25.81 -0.83 -27.14
C GLY A 312 -24.40 -0.91 -26.53
N LEU A 313 -24.20 -0.37 -25.33
CA LEU A 313 -22.91 -0.38 -24.63
C LEU A 313 -22.86 -1.52 -23.61
N PRO A 314 -21.71 -2.20 -23.42
CA PRO A 314 -21.57 -3.22 -22.39
C PRO A 314 -21.89 -2.67 -21.00
N GLN A 315 -22.69 -3.39 -20.22
CA GLN A 315 -23.00 -3.00 -18.84
C GLN A 315 -21.81 -3.35 -17.93
N PRO A 316 -21.15 -2.38 -17.28
CA PRO A 316 -20.08 -2.67 -16.35
C PRO A 316 -20.64 -3.22 -15.02
N ASP A 317 -19.81 -4.00 -14.35
CA ASP A 317 -20.02 -4.38 -12.95
C ASP A 317 -19.53 -3.22 -12.05
N PRO A 318 -20.40 -2.61 -11.23
CA PRO A 318 -20.02 -1.41 -10.48
C PRO A 318 -18.94 -1.71 -9.43
N MET A 319 -17.94 -0.84 -9.36
CA MET A 319 -16.95 -0.87 -8.29
C MET A 319 -17.44 -0.02 -7.12
N VAL A 320 -17.48 -0.59 -5.91
CA VAL A 320 -17.93 0.11 -4.71
C VAL A 320 -16.72 0.43 -3.82
N ASP A 321 -16.43 1.71 -3.68
CA ASP A 321 -15.36 2.21 -2.82
C ASP A 321 -15.95 2.95 -1.62
N THR A 322 -15.51 2.59 -0.40
CA THR A 322 -15.75 3.40 0.80
C THR A 322 -14.52 4.25 1.06
N TYR A 323 -14.68 5.57 1.05
CA TYR A 323 -13.63 6.53 1.40
C TYR A 323 -13.77 6.99 2.83
N TYR A 324 -12.62 7.17 3.47
CA TYR A 324 -12.48 7.62 4.83
C TYR A 324 -11.73 8.96 4.84
N ASP A 325 -12.05 9.79 5.81
CA ASP A 325 -11.44 11.11 5.97
C ASP A 325 -11.45 11.50 7.46
N SER A 326 -10.80 12.61 7.82
CA SER A 326 -10.92 13.20 9.15
C SER A 326 -12.30 13.81 9.35
N LYS A 327 -12.65 14.10 10.61
CA LYS A 327 -13.93 14.76 10.95
C LYS A 327 -14.10 16.08 10.20
N GLU A 328 -13.01 16.83 10.02
CA GLU A 328 -12.96 18.10 9.32
C GLU A 328 -12.73 17.95 7.80
N SER A 329 -12.67 16.72 7.28
CA SER A 329 -12.40 16.40 5.88
C SER A 329 -11.02 16.90 5.41
N LEU A 330 -10.00 16.78 6.28
CA LEU A 330 -8.64 17.27 5.98
C LEU A 330 -8.01 16.52 4.80
N GLY A 331 -8.38 15.27 4.56
CA GLY A 331 -7.90 14.48 3.46
C GLY A 331 -8.35 15.05 2.12
N ALA A 332 -9.67 15.25 1.96
CA ALA A 332 -10.24 15.90 0.78
C ALA A 332 -9.73 17.33 0.55
N GLN A 333 -9.46 18.10 1.62
CA GLN A 333 -8.84 19.43 1.51
C GLN A 333 -7.42 19.39 0.93
N ASN A 334 -6.71 18.26 1.06
CA ASN A 334 -5.32 18.10 0.66
C ASN A 334 -5.11 17.09 -0.47
N ASP A 335 -6.17 16.68 -1.19
CA ASP A 335 -6.14 15.63 -2.23
C ASP A 335 -5.64 14.26 -1.76
N VAL A 336 -5.72 14.00 -0.47
CA VAL A 336 -5.47 12.69 0.10
C VAL A 336 -6.68 11.81 -0.16
N ALA A 337 -6.47 10.64 -0.73
CA ALA A 337 -7.49 9.62 -0.91
C ALA A 337 -7.16 8.42 -0.04
N PHE A 338 -8.07 8.08 0.88
CA PHE A 338 -7.98 6.91 1.73
C PHE A 338 -9.24 6.08 1.55
N ARG A 339 -9.13 4.85 1.06
CA ARG A 339 -10.29 4.01 0.75
C ARG A 339 -10.06 2.56 1.14
N TYR A 340 -11.16 1.90 1.48
CA TYR A 340 -11.25 0.46 1.43
C TYR A 340 -12.04 0.08 0.18
N ARG A 341 -11.46 -0.80 -0.63
CA ARG A 341 -12.10 -1.31 -1.85
C ARG A 341 -12.61 -2.72 -1.61
N TRP A 342 -13.90 -2.91 -1.85
CA TRP A 342 -14.53 -4.23 -1.82
C TRP A 342 -14.95 -4.65 -3.23
N THR A 343 -14.81 -5.94 -3.53
CA THR A 343 -15.31 -6.55 -4.76
C THR A 343 -15.88 -7.92 -4.42
N GLU A 344 -17.01 -8.31 -5.01
CA GLU A 344 -17.62 -9.64 -4.79
C GLU A 344 -16.64 -10.80 -5.02
N GLN A 345 -15.72 -10.64 -5.97
CA GLN A 345 -14.73 -11.65 -6.35
C GLN A 345 -13.53 -11.74 -5.40
N ASN A 346 -13.38 -10.80 -4.45
CA ASN A 346 -12.20 -10.71 -3.59
C ASN A 346 -12.63 -10.44 -2.14
N ALA A 347 -12.91 -11.52 -1.39
CA ALA A 347 -13.35 -11.47 -0.01
C ALA A 347 -12.30 -10.85 0.96
N THR A 348 -11.06 -10.68 0.50
CA THR A 348 -10.02 -9.92 1.23
C THR A 348 -9.76 -8.62 0.50
N GLY A 349 -10.24 -7.50 1.05
CA GLY A 349 -10.00 -6.18 0.49
C GLY A 349 -8.66 -5.59 0.91
N SER A 350 -8.34 -4.45 0.31
CA SER A 350 -7.12 -3.69 0.58
C SER A 350 -7.46 -2.27 0.97
N TRP A 351 -6.71 -1.74 1.93
CA TRP A 351 -6.71 -0.31 2.23
C TRP A 351 -5.79 0.39 1.25
N ASN A 352 -6.36 1.21 0.38
CA ASN A 352 -5.63 2.00 -0.61
C ASN A 352 -5.47 3.45 -0.15
N PHE A 353 -4.28 4.00 -0.34
CA PHE A 353 -3.93 5.34 0.07
C PHE A 353 -3.14 6.07 -1.02
N LYS A 354 -3.59 7.25 -1.43
CA LYS A 354 -2.84 8.17 -2.29
C LYS A 354 -2.52 9.45 -1.52
N PRO A 355 -1.23 9.76 -1.26
CA PRO A 355 -0.84 10.96 -0.54
C PRO A 355 -0.91 12.20 -1.44
N GLY A 356 -2.00 12.95 -1.32
CA GLY A 356 -2.14 14.28 -1.91
C GLY A 356 -2.07 14.34 -3.43
N MET A 357 -1.73 15.54 -3.93
CA MET A 357 -1.85 15.91 -5.35
C MET A 357 -0.74 15.38 -6.26
N GLY A 358 0.37 14.87 -5.72
CA GLY A 358 1.54 14.51 -6.51
C GLY A 358 2.23 15.71 -7.17
N VAL A 359 3.00 15.45 -8.23
CA VAL A 359 3.67 16.46 -9.06
C VAL A 359 2.95 16.58 -10.39
N THR A 360 2.42 17.77 -10.69
CA THR A 360 1.64 18.01 -11.92
C THR A 360 2.48 18.76 -12.96
N THR A 361 2.58 18.18 -14.15
CA THR A 361 3.14 18.85 -15.33
C THR A 361 2.28 20.06 -15.74
N PRO A 362 2.83 21.04 -16.47
CA PRO A 362 2.05 22.18 -16.99
C PRO A 362 0.80 21.76 -17.78
N ASP A 363 0.88 20.63 -18.50
CA ASP A 363 -0.20 20.11 -19.33
C ASP A 363 -1.24 19.27 -18.58
N GLY A 364 -1.09 19.10 -17.26
CA GLY A 364 -2.07 18.45 -16.40
C GLY A 364 -1.91 16.93 -16.26
N VAL A 365 -0.77 16.36 -16.64
CA VAL A 365 -0.40 14.98 -16.29
C VAL A 365 0.27 14.98 -14.92
N VAL A 366 -0.12 14.06 -14.05
CA VAL A 366 0.28 14.00 -12.64
C VAL A 366 1.11 12.74 -12.40
N SER A 367 2.27 12.90 -11.76
CA SER A 367 3.01 11.79 -11.16
C SER A 367 2.72 11.72 -9.66
N ARG A 368 2.43 10.55 -9.12
CA ARG A 368 2.04 10.40 -7.71
C ARG A 368 2.32 9.02 -7.14
N LEU A 369 2.19 8.93 -5.82
CA LEU A 369 2.29 7.66 -5.13
C LEU A 369 0.90 7.05 -4.91
N GLU A 370 0.80 5.73 -4.99
CA GLU A 370 -0.31 4.95 -4.44
C GLU A 370 0.25 3.86 -3.54
N TYR A 371 -0.37 3.62 -2.40
CA TYR A 371 -0.05 2.54 -1.50
C TYR A 371 -1.27 1.65 -1.31
N ALA A 372 -1.04 0.36 -1.04
CA ALA A 372 -2.09 -0.54 -0.61
C ALA A 372 -1.60 -1.44 0.52
N VAL A 373 -2.47 -1.77 1.48
CA VAL A 373 -2.17 -2.71 2.56
C VAL A 373 -3.29 -3.73 2.65
N ASP A 374 -2.96 -5.00 2.49
CA ASP A 374 -3.92 -6.08 2.64
C ASP A 374 -4.25 -6.33 4.12
N THR A 375 -5.54 -6.40 4.45
CA THR A 375 -6.03 -6.62 5.81
C THR A 375 -6.93 -7.85 5.88
N THR A 376 -7.21 -8.29 7.11
CA THR A 376 -8.12 -9.42 7.36
C THR A 376 -9.59 -9.05 7.13
N ASP A 377 -9.95 -7.78 7.26
CA ASP A 377 -11.30 -7.24 7.02
C ASP A 377 -11.26 -5.73 6.65
N ASP A 378 -12.44 -5.13 6.53
CA ASP A 378 -12.69 -3.75 6.10
C ASP A 378 -12.85 -2.75 7.25
N LYS A 379 -12.65 -3.19 8.50
CA LYS A 379 -12.92 -2.36 9.66
C LYS A 379 -11.76 -1.38 9.91
N PRO A 380 -12.02 -0.08 10.09
CA PRO A 380 -11.03 0.91 10.50
C PRO A 380 -10.10 0.46 11.64
N GLU A 381 -10.67 -0.23 12.62
CA GLU A 381 -9.96 -0.71 13.81
C GLU A 381 -8.83 -1.67 13.46
N THR A 382 -9.00 -2.46 12.39
CA THR A 382 -8.05 -3.46 11.90
C THR A 382 -6.75 -2.84 11.41
N ILE A 383 -6.81 -1.67 10.76
CA ILE A 383 -5.61 -0.99 10.25
C ILE A 383 -5.06 0.08 11.20
N ARG A 384 -5.87 0.55 12.17
CA ARG A 384 -5.56 1.69 13.05
C ARG A 384 -4.17 1.61 13.70
N LYS A 385 -3.84 0.48 14.33
CA LYS A 385 -2.56 0.30 15.05
C LYS A 385 -1.36 0.36 14.09
N PHE A 386 -1.51 -0.20 12.89
CA PHE A 386 -0.48 -0.11 11.85
C PHE A 386 -0.37 1.32 11.30
N ALA A 387 -1.50 1.95 11.01
CA ALA A 387 -1.58 3.32 10.48
C ALA A 387 -0.86 4.34 11.35
N ASP A 388 -1.01 4.26 12.66
CA ASP A 388 -0.34 5.19 13.58
C ASP A 388 1.12 4.82 13.88
N SER A 389 1.59 3.66 13.45
CA SER A 389 2.94 3.18 13.77
C SER A 389 4.04 3.94 13.01
N MET A 390 5.26 3.91 13.53
CA MET A 390 6.46 4.42 12.83
C MET A 390 7.18 3.32 12.06
N ASP A 391 6.51 2.22 11.72
CA ASP A 391 7.13 1.13 10.97
C ASP A 391 7.72 1.66 9.65
N PRO A 392 8.94 1.27 9.27
CA PRO A 392 9.54 1.70 8.01
C PRO A 392 8.63 1.41 6.80
N LEU A 393 7.88 0.31 6.86
CA LEU A 393 6.94 -0.14 5.84
C LEU A 393 5.55 0.48 5.94
N ASN A 394 5.25 1.26 6.98
CA ASN A 394 3.96 1.91 7.11
C ASN A 394 3.86 3.05 6.07
N PRO A 395 3.03 2.92 5.01
CA PRO A 395 2.87 3.99 4.03
C PRO A 395 2.11 5.18 4.59
N PHE A 396 1.33 4.99 5.65
CA PHE A 396 0.46 6.01 6.22
C PHE A 396 1.23 7.09 6.98
N LYS A 397 2.52 6.86 7.32
CA LYS A 397 3.37 7.87 7.97
C LYS A 397 3.50 9.16 7.14
N VAL A 398 3.40 9.06 5.80
CA VAL A 398 3.41 10.21 4.89
C VAL A 398 2.24 11.18 5.15
N LEU A 399 1.12 10.72 5.72
CA LEU A 399 0.02 11.62 6.10
C LEU A 399 0.47 12.69 7.10
N ARG A 400 1.40 12.34 8.01
CA ARG A 400 1.92 13.27 9.02
C ARG A 400 2.73 14.40 8.38
N GLU A 401 3.37 14.12 7.24
CA GLU A 401 4.11 15.12 6.45
C GLU A 401 3.13 16.01 5.67
N MET A 402 2.09 15.42 5.10
CA MET A 402 1.11 16.12 4.25
C MET A 402 0.11 16.97 5.05
N VAL A 403 -0.26 16.53 6.24
CA VAL A 403 -1.17 17.22 7.15
C VAL A 403 -0.51 17.29 8.53
N PRO A 404 0.40 18.26 8.75
CA PRO A 404 1.14 18.38 9.99
C PRO A 404 0.24 18.44 11.22
N GLY A 405 0.59 17.66 12.25
CA GLY A 405 -0.15 17.60 13.51
C GLY A 405 -1.33 16.61 13.52
N SER A 406 -1.68 16.00 12.38
CA SER A 406 -2.69 14.95 12.32
C SER A 406 -2.10 13.56 12.57
N GLN A 407 -2.92 12.64 13.07
CA GLN A 407 -2.59 11.21 13.14
C GLN A 407 -3.28 10.44 12.01
N PRO A 408 -2.62 9.46 11.37
CA PRO A 408 -3.26 8.65 10.33
C PRO A 408 -4.61 8.05 10.72
N SER A 409 -4.77 7.61 11.98
CA SER A 409 -6.04 7.05 12.45
C SER A 409 -7.21 8.03 12.52
N GLU A 410 -6.94 9.34 12.53
CA GLU A 410 -7.99 10.36 12.46
C GLU A 410 -8.71 10.34 11.10
N PHE A 411 -8.03 9.86 10.05
CA PHE A 411 -8.58 9.75 8.70
C PHE A 411 -9.43 8.49 8.49
N LEU A 412 -9.57 7.63 9.49
CA LEU A 412 -10.29 6.37 9.38
C LEU A 412 -11.80 6.52 9.67
N ILE A 413 -12.38 7.71 9.50
CA ILE A 413 -13.82 7.94 9.68
C ILE A 413 -14.50 7.81 8.31
N PRO A 414 -15.46 6.87 8.13
CA PRO A 414 -16.22 6.75 6.88
C PRO A 414 -16.82 8.10 6.47
N SER A 415 -16.53 8.54 5.25
CA SER A 415 -16.90 9.85 4.76
C SER A 415 -17.81 9.75 3.54
N LEU A 416 -17.40 8.97 2.54
CA LEU A 416 -18.09 8.85 1.26
C LEU A 416 -18.16 7.40 0.83
N ARG A 417 -19.23 7.05 0.11
CA ARG A 417 -19.30 5.86 -0.72
C ARG A 417 -19.36 6.31 -2.18
N LEU A 418 -18.51 5.75 -3.03
CA LEU A 418 -18.54 5.96 -4.47
C LEU A 418 -18.90 4.64 -5.16
N ASP A 419 -19.98 4.65 -5.92
CA ASP A 419 -20.33 3.57 -6.83
C ASP A 419 -19.86 3.99 -8.24
N ASP A 420 -18.82 3.35 -8.76
CA ASP A 420 -18.16 3.68 -10.02
C ASP A 420 -18.55 2.69 -11.13
N THR A 421 -19.31 3.18 -12.11
CA THR A 421 -19.65 2.46 -13.35
C THR A 421 -18.53 2.74 -14.35
N ARG A 422 -17.58 1.82 -14.45
CA ARG A 422 -16.28 2.01 -15.08
C ARG A 422 -16.13 1.30 -16.43
N TYR A 423 -15.84 2.04 -17.48
CA TYR A 423 -15.48 1.51 -18.80
C TYR A 423 -13.97 1.57 -18.99
N LYS A 424 -13.30 0.41 -19.08
CA LYS A 424 -11.83 0.32 -19.19
C LYS A 424 -11.36 -0.03 -20.59
N PHE A 425 -10.24 0.57 -20.98
CA PHE A 425 -9.54 0.35 -22.23
C PHE A 425 -8.04 0.23 -21.93
N LYS A 426 -7.35 -0.62 -22.69
CA LYS A 426 -5.91 -0.83 -22.62
C LYS A 426 -5.27 -0.27 -23.87
N PHE A 427 -4.40 0.72 -23.71
CA PHE A 427 -3.64 1.35 -24.78
C PHE A 427 -2.21 0.81 -24.69
N SER A 428 -1.77 0.04 -25.68
CA SER A 428 -0.43 -0.58 -25.66
C SER A 428 0.42 -0.05 -26.81
N ASP A 429 1.63 0.40 -26.50
CA ASP A 429 2.61 0.77 -27.52
C ASP A 429 3.42 -0.45 -28.01
N LYS A 430 4.12 -0.29 -29.14
CA LYS A 430 4.96 -1.36 -29.71
C LYS A 430 6.19 -1.73 -28.86
N GLN A 431 6.55 -0.91 -27.87
CA GLN A 431 7.67 -1.14 -26.96
C GLN A 431 7.23 -1.76 -25.61
N GLY A 432 5.94 -2.06 -25.46
CA GLY A 432 5.38 -2.70 -24.28
C GLY A 432 4.92 -1.74 -23.17
N LEU A 433 4.95 -0.42 -23.37
CA LEU A 433 4.28 0.52 -22.47
C LEU A 433 2.78 0.32 -22.60
N VAL A 434 2.10 0.28 -21.47
CA VAL A 434 0.66 0.17 -21.40
C VAL A 434 0.11 1.34 -20.59
N VAL A 435 -0.98 1.93 -21.05
CA VAL A 435 -1.77 2.90 -20.31
C VAL A 435 -3.21 2.37 -20.21
N GLU A 436 -3.71 2.26 -19.00
CA GLU A 436 -5.12 1.96 -18.73
C GLU A 436 -5.92 3.25 -18.79
N VAL A 437 -6.94 3.29 -19.65
CA VAL A 437 -7.86 4.43 -19.76
C VAL A 437 -9.21 4.00 -19.24
N SER A 438 -9.80 4.75 -18.32
CA SER A 438 -11.15 4.53 -17.84
C SER A 438 -12.05 5.74 -17.96
N LEU A 439 -13.29 5.53 -18.41
CA LEU A 439 -14.37 6.50 -18.28
C LEU A 439 -15.32 6.03 -17.17
N ASP A 440 -15.45 6.85 -16.16
CA ASP A 440 -16.04 6.50 -14.87
C ASP A 440 -17.27 7.35 -14.62
N TYR A 441 -18.44 6.72 -14.54
CA TYR A 441 -19.68 7.36 -14.09
C TYR A 441 -19.81 7.12 -12.60
N VAL A 442 -19.63 8.18 -11.82
CA VAL A 442 -19.52 8.09 -10.37
C VAL A 442 -20.81 8.58 -9.71
N ASP A 443 -21.44 7.68 -8.96
CA ASP A 443 -22.50 8.00 -8.01
C ASP A 443 -21.90 8.12 -6.61
N ALA A 444 -21.81 9.36 -6.10
CA ALA A 444 -21.24 9.66 -4.80
C ALA A 444 -22.33 9.82 -3.74
N ILE A 445 -22.14 9.19 -2.57
CA ILE A 445 -23.03 9.23 -1.43
C ILE A 445 -22.24 9.66 -0.20
N SER A 446 -22.71 10.70 0.50
CA SER A 446 -22.19 11.05 1.82
C SER A 446 -22.65 10.04 2.85
N LEU A 447 -21.71 9.43 3.56
CA LEU A 447 -22.03 8.56 4.70
C LEU A 447 -22.35 9.35 5.98
N ARG A 448 -22.16 10.68 5.95
CA ARG A 448 -22.42 11.57 7.10
C ARG A 448 -23.84 12.13 7.10
N ASN A 449 -24.41 12.36 5.91
CA ASN A 449 -25.70 13.04 5.77
C ASN A 449 -26.57 12.49 4.62
N ASN A 450 -26.20 11.37 3.98
CA ASN A 450 -26.93 10.71 2.89
C ASN A 450 -27.19 11.56 1.64
N ARG A 451 -26.54 12.72 1.49
CA ARG A 451 -26.58 13.49 0.24
C ARG A 451 -25.93 12.72 -0.89
N LYS A 452 -26.40 12.97 -2.10
CA LYS A 452 -25.91 12.31 -3.32
C LYS A 452 -25.45 13.32 -4.35
N ALA A 453 -24.42 12.95 -5.11
CA ALA A 453 -23.91 13.71 -6.25
C ALA A 453 -23.54 12.75 -7.37
N LYS A 454 -23.56 13.24 -8.62
CA LYS A 454 -23.14 12.48 -9.81
C LYS A 454 -22.11 13.28 -10.57
N PHE A 455 -21.07 12.61 -11.06
CA PHE A 455 -20.09 13.22 -11.96
C PHE A 455 -19.42 12.14 -12.82
N VAL A 456 -18.77 12.57 -13.90
CA VAL A 456 -18.04 11.67 -14.81
C VAL A 456 -16.58 12.06 -14.87
N GLN A 457 -15.68 11.10 -14.85
CA GLN A 457 -14.25 11.34 -14.95
C GLN A 457 -13.60 10.42 -15.96
N LEU A 458 -12.71 10.97 -16.79
CA LEU A 458 -11.81 10.21 -17.65
C LEU A 458 -10.46 10.10 -16.92
N GLU A 459 -10.00 8.88 -16.66
CA GLU A 459 -8.71 8.56 -16.03
C GLU A 459 -7.82 7.86 -17.08
N MET A 460 -6.53 8.15 -17.09
CA MET A 460 -5.54 7.58 -17.99
C MET A 460 -4.27 7.33 -17.19
N ASP A 461 -4.07 6.11 -16.74
CA ASP A 461 -3.05 5.77 -15.75
C ASP A 461 -2.06 4.78 -16.40
N VAL A 462 -0.76 5.02 -16.29
CA VAL A 462 0.25 4.05 -16.79
C VAL A 462 0.02 2.73 -16.08
N ASP A 463 -0.20 1.66 -16.85
CA ASP A 463 -0.47 0.34 -16.30
C ASP A 463 0.82 -0.22 -15.71
N HIS A 464 0.72 -0.69 -14.48
CA HIS A 464 1.79 -1.38 -13.79
C HIS A 464 1.50 -2.86 -13.93
N PRO A 465 2.22 -3.61 -14.81
CA PRO A 465 2.06 -5.05 -14.83
C PRO A 465 2.31 -5.54 -13.40
N SER A 466 1.28 -6.10 -12.77
CA SER A 466 1.28 -6.45 -11.35
C SER A 466 2.50 -7.34 -11.08
N THR A 467 3.54 -6.76 -10.50
CA THR A 467 4.73 -7.50 -10.16
C THR A 467 4.41 -8.28 -8.90
N ALA A 468 4.26 -9.60 -9.03
CA ALA A 468 4.37 -10.48 -7.87
C ALA A 468 5.66 -10.10 -7.14
N SER A 469 5.56 -9.72 -5.85
CA SER A 469 6.61 -9.13 -5.01
C SER A 469 8.01 -9.36 -5.55
N THR A 470 8.50 -8.44 -6.38
CA THR A 470 9.81 -8.59 -7.01
C THR A 470 10.95 -8.49 -6.01
N ASN A 471 10.68 -7.86 -4.86
CA ASN A 471 11.58 -7.80 -3.72
C ASN A 471 11.71 -9.16 -3.02
N VAL A 472 10.67 -10.00 -3.04
CA VAL A 472 10.72 -11.36 -2.46
C VAL A 472 11.10 -12.39 -3.52
N ALA A 473 10.56 -12.32 -4.74
CA ALA A 473 10.80 -13.32 -5.79
C ALA A 473 12.24 -13.29 -6.36
N LYS A 474 12.79 -12.10 -6.67
CA LYS A 474 14.19 -11.99 -7.15
C LYS A 474 15.19 -12.36 -6.05
N ALA A 475 14.81 -12.17 -4.79
CA ALA A 475 15.61 -12.59 -3.66
C ALA A 475 15.48 -14.11 -3.49
N ALA A 476 14.27 -14.66 -3.36
CA ALA A 476 13.96 -16.08 -3.16
C ALA A 476 14.57 -17.03 -4.20
N ASP A 477 14.53 -16.70 -5.49
CA ASP A 477 15.13 -17.55 -6.55
C ASP A 477 16.65 -17.68 -6.42
N ALA A 478 17.30 -16.70 -5.79
CA ALA A 478 18.73 -16.70 -5.55
C ALA A 478 19.17 -17.49 -4.29
N PHE A 479 18.23 -18.06 -3.51
CA PHE A 479 18.51 -18.62 -2.17
C PHE A 479 18.44 -20.14 -2.05
N SER A 480 18.03 -20.87 -3.07
CA SER A 480 17.89 -22.34 -2.99
C SER A 480 19.21 -23.12 -2.97
N GLN A 481 20.38 -22.46 -2.96
CA GLN A 481 21.69 -23.11 -3.13
C GLN A 481 22.75 -22.85 -2.06
N LEU A 482 22.42 -22.23 -0.91
CA LEU A 482 23.41 -22.00 0.15
C LEU A 482 23.68 -23.27 0.98
N SER A 483 24.47 -24.20 0.44
CA SER A 483 25.43 -24.92 1.28
C SER A 483 26.37 -23.89 1.91
N GLY A 484 26.82 -24.06 3.14
CA GLY A 484 27.67 -23.11 3.89
C GLY A 484 29.04 -22.76 3.25
N THR A 485 29.24 -23.09 1.97
CA THR A 485 30.33 -22.63 1.12
C THR A 485 29.86 -21.48 0.24
N LEU A 486 30.64 -20.40 0.17
CA LEU A 486 30.50 -19.39 -0.89
C LEU A 486 30.55 -20.08 -2.26
N ASP A 487 29.39 -20.36 -2.83
CA ASP A 487 29.27 -20.93 -4.16
C ASP A 487 29.83 -19.95 -5.21
N TYR A 488 30.03 -20.44 -6.44
CA TYR A 488 30.58 -19.63 -7.52
C TYR A 488 29.74 -18.38 -7.78
N GLU A 489 28.41 -18.46 -7.65
CA GLU A 489 27.53 -17.31 -7.85
C GLU A 489 27.74 -16.24 -6.78
N MET A 490 27.86 -16.64 -5.52
CA MET A 490 28.08 -15.73 -4.41
C MET A 490 29.43 -15.05 -4.51
N LYS A 491 30.48 -15.79 -4.87
CA LYS A 491 31.80 -15.21 -5.14
C LYS A 491 31.74 -14.19 -6.28
N THR A 492 31.03 -14.54 -7.36
CA THR A 492 30.85 -13.64 -8.51
C THR A 492 30.07 -12.38 -8.12
N PHE A 493 29.02 -12.53 -7.30
CA PHE A 493 28.22 -11.42 -6.79
C PHE A 493 29.07 -10.50 -5.89
N LEU A 494 29.78 -11.06 -4.91
CA LEU A 494 30.66 -10.31 -4.02
C LEU A 494 31.76 -9.58 -4.81
N ALA A 495 32.40 -10.24 -5.78
CA ALA A 495 33.40 -9.60 -6.64
C ALA A 495 32.83 -8.45 -7.50
N GLY A 496 31.52 -8.47 -7.79
CA GLY A 496 30.82 -7.43 -8.54
C GLY A 496 30.35 -6.24 -7.70
N LEU A 497 30.44 -6.32 -6.36
CA LEU A 497 30.10 -5.18 -5.51
C LEU A 497 31.08 -4.02 -5.77
N GLY A 498 30.63 -2.79 -5.51
CA GLY A 498 31.46 -1.59 -5.66
C GLY A 498 30.91 -0.44 -4.84
N SER A 499 31.38 0.80 -5.07
CA SER A 499 31.02 1.97 -4.24
C SER A 499 29.52 2.31 -4.18
N LYS A 500 28.72 1.75 -5.10
CA LYS A 500 27.26 1.91 -5.13
C LYS A 500 26.50 0.82 -4.38
N SER A 501 27.18 -0.22 -3.91
CA SER A 501 26.52 -1.26 -3.12
C SER A 501 26.05 -0.67 -1.80
N PHE A 502 24.97 -1.22 -1.25
CA PHE A 502 24.43 -0.81 0.04
C PHE A 502 23.83 -2.01 0.78
N LEU A 503 23.78 -1.92 2.11
CA LEU A 503 23.05 -2.90 2.91
C LEU A 503 21.56 -2.60 2.74
N ASP A 504 20.88 -3.51 2.06
CA ASP A 504 19.48 -3.37 1.69
C ASP A 504 18.69 -4.60 2.11
N GLY A 505 18.39 -4.67 3.41
CA GLY A 505 17.36 -5.59 3.90
C GLY A 505 16.07 -4.86 4.26
N ARG A 506 16.04 -3.53 4.11
CA ARG A 506 14.85 -2.74 4.42
C ARG A 506 13.96 -2.80 3.20
N PRO A 507 12.81 -3.47 3.25
CA PRO A 507 11.85 -3.34 2.16
C PRO A 507 11.52 -1.85 1.98
N VAL A 508 11.84 -1.34 0.80
CA VAL A 508 11.64 0.06 0.44
C VAL A 508 10.22 0.18 -0.12
N ILE A 509 9.48 1.15 0.38
CA ILE A 509 8.30 1.69 -0.27
C ILE A 509 8.67 3.03 -0.89
N HIS A 510 7.98 3.44 -1.94
CA HIS A 510 8.19 4.76 -2.51
C HIS A 510 7.96 5.86 -1.47
N THR A 511 8.72 6.93 -1.60
CA THR A 511 8.63 8.13 -0.76
C THR A 511 8.33 9.35 -1.63
N LEU A 512 7.91 10.46 -1.03
CA LEU A 512 7.63 11.70 -1.78
C LEU A 512 8.83 12.18 -2.61
N ASN A 513 10.06 11.87 -2.18
CA ASN A 513 11.28 12.18 -2.93
C ASN A 513 11.37 11.44 -4.27
N ASP A 514 10.70 10.30 -4.42
CA ASP A 514 10.69 9.57 -5.68
C ASP A 514 9.91 10.31 -6.77
N LEU A 515 9.05 11.27 -6.40
CA LEU A 515 8.34 12.16 -7.31
C LEU A 515 9.20 13.29 -7.88
N ASP A 516 10.37 13.56 -7.28
CA ASP A 516 11.28 14.57 -7.79
C ASP A 516 11.81 14.16 -9.16
N SER A 517 11.77 15.07 -10.14
CA SER A 517 12.36 14.87 -11.47
C SER A 517 13.83 14.42 -11.45
N THR A 518 14.55 14.71 -10.37
CA THR A 518 15.95 14.33 -10.15
C THR A 518 16.13 13.00 -9.42
N SER A 519 15.03 12.35 -9.00
CA SER A 519 15.05 11.01 -8.40
C SER A 519 15.57 9.98 -9.40
N GLU A 520 16.28 8.96 -8.92
CA GLU A 520 16.80 7.91 -9.81
C GLU A 520 15.68 7.08 -10.45
N VAL A 521 14.55 6.91 -9.74
CA VAL A 521 13.34 6.26 -10.27
C VAL A 521 12.78 7.05 -11.45
N ASN A 522 12.60 8.36 -11.31
CA ASN A 522 12.12 9.21 -12.40
C ASN A 522 13.08 9.22 -13.58
N LYS A 523 14.40 9.40 -13.37
CA LYS A 523 15.39 9.39 -14.46
C LYS A 523 15.37 8.08 -15.25
N LYS A 524 15.19 6.96 -14.55
CA LYS A 524 15.16 5.64 -15.17
C LYS A 524 13.93 5.44 -16.05
N HIS A 525 12.79 5.99 -15.64
CA HIS A 525 11.51 5.87 -16.32
C HIS A 525 11.13 7.10 -17.15
N GLU A 526 12.03 8.08 -17.30
CA GLU A 526 11.78 9.35 -17.99
C GLU A 526 11.26 9.14 -19.42
N ALA A 527 11.83 8.19 -20.16
CA ALA A 527 11.41 7.87 -21.52
C ALA A 527 10.01 7.24 -21.57
N ASP A 528 9.63 6.45 -20.57
CA ASP A 528 8.30 5.84 -20.48
C ASP A 528 7.26 6.87 -20.07
N PHE A 529 7.58 7.70 -19.07
CA PHE A 529 6.73 8.80 -18.62
C PHE A 529 6.51 9.84 -19.72
N ARG A 530 7.54 10.20 -20.49
CA ARG A 530 7.37 11.10 -21.64
C ARG A 530 6.42 10.53 -22.68
N ARG A 531 6.57 9.24 -23.02
CA ARG A 531 5.68 8.57 -24.00
C ARG A 531 4.25 8.42 -23.49
N ALA A 532 4.08 8.10 -22.21
CA ALA A 532 2.78 8.07 -21.56
C ALA A 532 2.12 9.46 -21.58
N GLN A 533 2.85 10.50 -21.20
CA GLN A 533 2.40 11.89 -21.26
C GLN A 533 1.98 12.28 -22.68
N GLU A 534 2.80 12.02 -23.70
CA GLU A 534 2.46 12.29 -25.10
C GLU A 534 1.15 11.60 -25.52
N MET A 535 0.95 10.33 -25.14
CA MET A 535 -0.28 9.60 -25.44
C MET A 535 -1.48 10.19 -24.71
N ILE A 536 -1.35 10.47 -23.41
CA ILE A 536 -2.41 11.09 -22.59
C ILE A 536 -2.85 12.42 -23.22
N LEU A 537 -1.91 13.25 -23.65
CA LEU A 537 -2.20 14.54 -24.28
C LEU A 537 -2.89 14.37 -25.64
N ARG A 538 -2.44 13.42 -26.47
CA ARG A 538 -3.10 13.10 -27.75
C ARG A 538 -4.53 12.61 -27.55
N LEU A 539 -4.73 11.69 -26.61
CA LEU A 539 -6.06 11.15 -26.33
C LEU A 539 -6.98 12.22 -25.75
N ARG A 540 -6.48 13.07 -24.84
CA ARG A 540 -7.19 14.25 -24.33
C ARG A 540 -7.62 15.16 -25.48
N ASP A 541 -6.70 15.55 -26.35
CA ASP A 541 -6.97 16.49 -27.43
C ASP A 541 -7.94 15.90 -28.47
N HIS A 542 -7.85 14.60 -28.76
CA HIS A 542 -8.78 13.91 -29.64
C HIS A 542 -10.19 13.77 -29.04
N SER A 543 -10.25 13.39 -27.76
CA SER A 543 -11.51 13.06 -27.11
C SER A 543 -12.24 14.31 -26.65
N LEU A 544 -11.53 15.19 -25.94
CA LEU A 544 -12.06 16.34 -25.22
C LEU A 544 -11.78 17.67 -25.95
N GLY A 545 -10.75 17.72 -26.80
CA GLY A 545 -10.20 18.96 -27.36
C GLY A 545 -9.06 19.52 -26.51
N GLN A 546 -8.52 20.67 -26.93
CA GLN A 546 -7.38 21.30 -26.26
C GLN A 546 -7.78 22.01 -24.95
N ASN A 547 -6.78 22.33 -24.12
CA ASN A 547 -6.89 23.15 -22.91
C ASN A 547 -7.73 22.57 -21.76
N TRP A 548 -7.95 21.25 -21.71
CA TRP A 548 -8.54 20.61 -20.54
C TRP A 548 -7.51 20.48 -19.43
N LEU A 549 -7.91 20.87 -18.22
CA LEU A 549 -7.07 20.76 -17.03
C LEU A 549 -7.30 19.45 -16.30
N ALA A 550 -6.28 19.08 -15.53
CA ALA A 550 -6.32 17.97 -14.59
C ALA A 550 -7.51 18.12 -13.62
N ALA A 551 -8.27 17.04 -13.47
CA ALA A 551 -9.28 16.89 -12.44
C ALA A 551 -8.63 16.55 -11.09
N PRO A 552 -9.27 16.96 -9.98
CA PRO A 552 -8.88 16.52 -8.64
C PRO A 552 -9.13 15.01 -8.44
N GLN A 553 -8.79 14.50 -7.27
CA GLN A 553 -9.22 13.16 -6.87
C GLN A 553 -10.74 13.07 -6.75
N LYS A 554 -11.30 11.90 -7.10
CA LYS A 554 -12.74 11.65 -7.04
C LYS A 554 -13.33 11.95 -5.66
N ASN A 555 -12.63 11.58 -4.58
CA ASN A 555 -13.08 11.87 -3.22
C ASN A 555 -13.05 13.37 -2.91
N SER A 556 -12.02 14.10 -3.34
CA SER A 556 -11.95 15.57 -3.19
C SER A 556 -13.11 16.24 -3.94
N LEU A 557 -13.36 15.82 -5.18
CA LEU A 557 -14.47 16.36 -5.98
C LEU A 557 -15.83 16.04 -5.35
N ALA A 558 -16.05 14.78 -4.97
CA ALA A 558 -17.28 14.34 -4.31
C ALA A 558 -17.51 15.09 -3.00
N ALA A 559 -16.47 15.26 -2.17
CA ALA A 559 -16.55 16.00 -0.91
C ALA A 559 -17.02 17.43 -1.11
N ILE A 560 -16.63 18.08 -2.21
CA ILE A 560 -17.04 19.45 -2.52
C ILE A 560 -18.48 19.47 -3.05
N LEU A 561 -18.83 18.57 -3.97
CA LEU A 561 -20.19 18.47 -4.49
C LEU A 561 -21.24 18.13 -3.40
N LEU A 562 -20.78 17.48 -2.32
CA LEU A 562 -21.59 17.09 -1.17
C LEU A 562 -21.49 18.08 0.02
N ASP A 563 -20.78 19.20 -0.14
CA ASP A 563 -20.52 20.24 0.86
C ASP A 563 -19.83 19.74 2.15
N HIS A 564 -18.99 18.70 2.06
CA HIS A 564 -18.09 18.29 3.14
C HIS A 564 -16.89 19.22 3.29
N VAL A 565 -16.48 19.85 2.19
CA VAL A 565 -15.36 20.80 2.13
C VAL A 565 -15.87 22.10 1.53
N PRO A 566 -15.82 23.23 2.27
CA PRO A 566 -16.13 24.53 1.69
C PRO A 566 -15.19 24.83 0.52
N ALA A 567 -15.70 25.46 -0.56
CA ALA A 567 -14.89 25.78 -1.74
C ALA A 567 -13.59 26.55 -1.39
N ALA A 568 -13.63 27.44 -0.38
CA ALA A 568 -12.45 28.18 0.09
C ALA A 568 -11.34 27.29 0.69
N LYS A 569 -11.69 26.10 1.18
CA LYS A 569 -10.78 25.09 1.74
C LYS A 569 -10.53 23.92 0.79
N SER A 570 -11.12 23.95 -0.41
CA SER A 570 -10.92 22.90 -1.42
C SER A 570 -9.45 22.77 -1.79
N SER A 571 -9.02 21.59 -2.21
CA SER A 571 -7.63 21.37 -2.62
C SER A 571 -7.22 22.26 -3.80
N ALA A 572 -5.91 22.43 -4.00
CA ALA A 572 -5.41 23.30 -5.08
C ALA A 572 -5.84 22.81 -6.47
N SER A 573 -5.95 21.49 -6.67
CA SER A 573 -6.45 20.90 -7.91
C SER A 573 -7.92 21.28 -8.18
N VAL A 574 -8.77 21.26 -7.15
CA VAL A 574 -10.17 21.68 -7.29
C VAL A 574 -10.28 23.18 -7.56
N ARG A 575 -9.56 24.02 -6.82
CA ARG A 575 -9.57 25.48 -7.05
C ARG A 575 -9.14 25.82 -8.48
N ARG A 576 -8.15 25.10 -9.01
CA ARG A 576 -7.69 25.23 -10.39
C ARG A 576 -8.81 24.88 -11.38
N LEU A 577 -9.46 23.74 -11.19
CA LEU A 577 -10.61 23.32 -12.01
C LEU A 577 -11.74 24.37 -11.99
N GLU A 578 -12.11 24.89 -10.81
CA GLU A 578 -13.12 25.94 -10.67
C GLU A 578 -12.79 27.20 -11.47
N SER A 579 -11.54 27.67 -11.38
CA SER A 579 -11.10 28.89 -12.07
C SER A 579 -11.24 28.76 -13.60
N THR A 580 -10.91 27.58 -14.14
CA THR A 580 -11.02 27.30 -15.58
C THR A 580 -12.47 27.25 -16.03
N VAL A 581 -13.34 26.57 -15.28
CA VAL A 581 -14.76 26.52 -15.60
C VAL A 581 -15.35 27.93 -15.63
N ARG A 582 -14.97 28.82 -14.71
CA ARG A 582 -15.40 30.22 -14.71
C ARG A 582 -14.89 30.99 -15.94
N SER A 583 -13.60 30.85 -16.28
CA SER A 583 -13.01 31.53 -17.45
C SER A 583 -13.67 31.12 -18.78
N ARG A 584 -13.97 29.83 -18.96
CA ARG A 584 -14.63 29.31 -20.18
C ARG A 584 -16.07 29.82 -20.34
N ARG A 585 -16.79 30.02 -19.23
CA ARG A 585 -18.12 30.65 -19.27
C ARG A 585 -18.07 32.10 -19.69
N GLN A 586 -17.09 32.86 -19.20
CA GLN A 586 -16.90 34.25 -19.61
C GLN A 586 -16.54 34.38 -21.09
N GLY A 587 -15.88 33.35 -21.66
CA GLY A 587 -15.58 33.24 -23.10
C GLY A 587 -16.71 32.72 -23.98
N GLY A 588 -17.94 32.59 -23.49
CA GLY A 588 -19.12 32.20 -24.30
C GLY A 588 -19.33 30.70 -24.50
N ILE A 589 -18.50 29.82 -23.92
CA ILE A 589 -18.72 28.37 -23.95
C ILE A 589 -19.58 27.98 -22.75
N LYS A 590 -20.86 27.65 -23.00
CA LYS A 590 -21.79 27.16 -21.96
C LYS A 590 -21.41 25.75 -21.50
N ILE A 591 -20.53 25.65 -20.50
CA ILE A 591 -20.30 24.40 -19.78
C ILE A 591 -21.34 24.30 -18.67
N GLY A 592 -22.18 23.25 -18.73
CA GLY A 592 -23.16 22.90 -17.70
C GLY A 592 -22.51 22.89 -16.32
N SER A 593 -23.06 23.65 -15.39
CA SER A 593 -22.36 24.04 -14.17
C SER A 593 -22.33 22.94 -13.11
N LEU A 594 -21.12 22.47 -12.75
CA LEU A 594 -20.89 21.66 -11.55
C LEU A 594 -21.30 22.39 -10.25
N PHE A 595 -21.28 23.73 -10.26
CA PHE A 595 -21.38 24.56 -9.04
C PHE A 595 -22.67 25.38 -8.88
N GLU A 596 -23.54 25.52 -9.90
CA GLU A 596 -24.74 26.37 -9.71
C GLU A 596 -25.75 25.74 -8.76
N ARG A 597 -25.80 24.40 -8.62
CA ARG A 597 -26.69 23.75 -7.64
C ARG A 597 -26.23 23.91 -6.19
N ALA A 598 -24.91 23.94 -5.93
CA ALA A 598 -24.37 24.19 -4.60
C ALA A 598 -24.44 25.69 -4.24
N ALA A 599 -24.11 26.58 -5.19
CA ALA A 599 -24.09 28.02 -4.97
C ALA A 599 -25.50 28.68 -4.93
N MET A 600 -26.50 28.20 -5.69
CA MET A 600 -27.86 28.75 -5.59
C MET A 600 -28.50 28.45 -4.24
N LYS A 601 -28.21 27.30 -3.61
CA LYS A 601 -28.78 26.96 -2.30
C LYS A 601 -28.29 27.89 -1.18
N VAL A 602 -27.03 28.33 -1.24
CA VAL A 602 -26.46 29.28 -0.27
C VAL A 602 -27.04 30.68 -0.46
N ARG A 603 -27.29 31.13 -1.69
CA ARG A 603 -27.94 32.44 -1.94
C ARG A 603 -29.41 32.48 -1.54
N CYS A 604 -30.15 31.38 -1.69
CA CYS A 604 -31.56 31.34 -1.29
C CYS A 604 -31.77 31.23 0.24
N GLN A 605 -30.82 30.66 1.00
CA GLN A 605 -30.92 30.63 2.46
C GLN A 605 -30.44 31.92 3.16
N ALA A 606 -29.66 32.76 2.49
CA ALA A 606 -29.23 34.07 3.02
C ALA A 606 -30.24 35.21 2.77
N ILE A 607 -31.27 34.99 1.94
CA ILE A 607 -32.34 35.97 1.66
C ILE A 607 -33.61 35.69 2.51
N TYR A 608 -33.63 34.59 3.26
CA TYR A 608 -34.67 34.28 4.26
C TYR A 608 -34.02 34.03 5.63
N LYS A 609 -33.44 35.07 6.22
CA LYS A 609 -33.25 35.23 7.65
C LYS A 609 -33.30 36.70 8.03
#